data_AF-A0A6V8QN42-F1
#
_entry.id   AF-A0A6V8QN42-F1
#
_cell.length_a   1.000
_cell.length_b   1.000
_cell.length_c   1.000
_cell.angle_alpha   90.00
_cell.angle_beta   90.00
_cell.angle_gamma   90.00
#
_symmetry.space_group_name_H-M   'P 1'
#
loop_
_entity.id
_entity.type
_entity.pdbx_description
1 polymer ?
#
loop_
_entity_poly.entity_id
_entity_poly.type
_entity_poly.pdbx_seq_one_letter_code
_entity_poly.pdbx_strand_id
1 'polypeptide(L)'
;MRQIRGSRSADAFSTALWASASDAGYRPSILSLARHLVRSGAYGRVPQLRKVEARFKQLVSTARDADALTVEGELLYEQGNYEAAIRALRRALQVGTPDFEWKHSCQLCMGKSLVKTNKHEEARVLLESLSGIGFVEADVELGKLLRVSDKDAAERHLFTAASNGRGDMFSLLSEIALEKAADSKDDKASKEEFLRWAKEWSKLADPRTEY
;
A
#
# COMPACT_ATOMS: atom_id res chain seq x y z
N MET A 1 17.97 8.10 -2.67
CA MET A 1 18.18 6.99 -3.63
C MET A 1 17.17 7.12 -4.76
N ARG A 2 17.63 7.33 -6.01
CA ARG A 2 16.75 7.40 -7.19
C ARG A 2 16.00 6.07 -7.34
N GLN A 3 14.67 6.11 -7.31
CA GLN A 3 13.87 5.02 -7.84
C GLN A 3 14.22 4.89 -9.32
N ILE A 4 14.92 3.81 -9.66
CA ILE A 4 15.04 3.39 -11.06
C ILE A 4 13.63 2.95 -11.44
N ARG A 5 12.85 3.85 -12.04
CA ARG A 5 11.69 3.47 -12.82
C ARG A 5 12.24 2.57 -13.92
N GLY A 6 12.03 1.26 -13.77
CA GLY A 6 12.44 0.29 -14.79
C GLY A 6 11.91 0.75 -16.15
N SER A 7 12.75 0.72 -17.16
CA SER A 7 12.27 0.89 -18.53
C SER A 7 11.22 -0.18 -18.83
N ARG A 8 10.26 0.10 -19.71
CA ARG A 8 9.28 -0.92 -20.17
C ARG A 8 9.95 -2.24 -20.62
N SER A 9 11.20 -2.18 -21.06
CA SER A 9 12.01 -3.34 -21.42
C SER A 9 12.44 -4.19 -20.20
N ALA A 10 12.73 -3.58 -19.05
CA ALA A 10 13.10 -4.30 -17.83
C ALA A 10 11.90 -5.06 -17.24
N ASP A 11 10.71 -4.46 -17.28
CA ASP A 11 9.47 -5.11 -16.83
C ASP A 11 9.07 -6.28 -17.76
N ALA A 12 9.28 -6.13 -19.06
CA ALA A 12 9.06 -7.22 -20.02
C ALA A 12 10.03 -8.38 -19.78
N PHE A 13 11.30 -8.08 -19.49
CA PHE A 13 12.32 -9.09 -19.21
C PHE A 13 12.06 -9.84 -17.90
N SER A 14 11.71 -9.13 -16.81
CA SER A 14 11.37 -9.75 -15.53
C SER A 14 10.12 -10.62 -15.63
N THR A 15 9.10 -10.15 -16.35
CA THR A 15 7.88 -10.92 -16.61
C THR A 15 8.18 -12.20 -17.39
N ALA A 16 9.01 -12.13 -18.43
CA ALA A 16 9.41 -13.30 -19.22
C ALA A 16 10.22 -14.31 -18.39
N LEU A 17 11.12 -13.82 -17.54
CA LEU A 17 11.91 -14.65 -16.62
C LEU A 17 11.00 -15.37 -15.61
N TRP A 18 10.11 -14.63 -14.94
CA TRP A 18 9.17 -15.23 -14.01
C TRP A 18 8.20 -16.19 -14.69
N ALA A 19 7.73 -15.89 -15.90
CA ALA A 19 6.86 -16.78 -16.65
C ALA A 19 7.57 -18.12 -16.95
N SER A 20 8.82 -18.07 -17.39
CA SER A 20 9.62 -19.26 -17.69
C SER A 20 9.89 -20.11 -16.43
N ALA A 21 10.29 -19.48 -15.32
CA ALA A 21 10.50 -20.17 -14.05
C ALA A 21 9.19 -20.70 -13.44
N SER A 22 8.07 -19.98 -13.63
CA SER A 22 6.74 -20.45 -13.25
C SER A 22 6.32 -21.68 -14.06
N ASP A 23 6.73 -21.74 -15.33
CA ASP A 23 6.53 -22.92 -16.19
C ASP A 23 7.30 -24.14 -15.71
N ALA A 24 8.46 -23.94 -15.08
CA ALA A 24 9.18 -24.98 -14.35
C ALA A 24 8.59 -25.31 -12.96
N GLY A 25 7.51 -24.64 -12.54
CA GLY A 25 6.83 -24.87 -11.26
C GLY A 25 7.48 -24.18 -10.06
N TYR A 26 8.37 -23.20 -10.27
CA TYR A 26 9.03 -22.52 -9.17
C TYR A 26 8.07 -21.58 -8.42
N ARG A 27 7.74 -21.93 -7.18
CA ARG A 27 6.74 -21.22 -6.34
C ARG A 27 7.00 -19.70 -6.24
N PRO A 28 8.19 -19.20 -5.89
CA PRO A 28 8.41 -17.76 -5.77
C PRO A 28 8.11 -16.98 -7.06
N SER A 29 8.40 -17.56 -8.23
CA SER A 29 8.09 -16.95 -9.52
C SER A 29 6.59 -16.92 -9.80
N ILE A 30 5.87 -18.01 -9.47
CA ILE A 30 4.41 -18.07 -9.63
C ILE A 30 3.76 -16.96 -8.78
N LEU A 31 4.16 -16.85 -7.51
CA LEU A 31 3.61 -15.87 -6.59
C LEU A 31 3.98 -14.43 -6.98
N SER A 32 5.25 -14.19 -7.33
CA SER A 32 5.72 -12.85 -7.72
C SER A 32 5.02 -12.35 -8.98
N LEU A 33 4.88 -13.22 -9.99
CA LEU A 33 4.18 -12.87 -11.22
C LEU A 33 2.67 -12.70 -11.00
N ALA A 34 2.03 -13.58 -10.23
CA ALA A 34 0.61 -13.42 -9.87
C ALA A 34 0.37 -12.08 -9.17
N ARG A 35 1.21 -11.74 -8.18
CA ARG A 35 1.12 -10.47 -7.45
C ARG A 35 1.35 -9.24 -8.35
N HIS A 36 2.32 -9.33 -9.27
CA HIS A 36 2.55 -8.29 -10.27
C HIS A 36 1.31 -8.07 -11.16
N LEU A 37 0.67 -9.16 -11.61
CA LEU A 37 -0.56 -9.09 -12.40
C LEU A 37 -1.73 -8.50 -11.61
N VAL A 38 -1.86 -8.84 -10.32
CA VAL A 38 -2.88 -8.26 -9.43
C VAL A 38 -2.70 -6.75 -9.33
N ARG A 39 -1.49 -6.29 -8.97
CA ARG A 39 -1.21 -4.87 -8.73
C ARG A 39 -1.25 -4.00 -9.99
N SER A 40 -0.99 -4.59 -11.16
CA SER A 40 -1.14 -3.91 -12.45
C SER A 40 -2.57 -3.97 -13.01
N GLY A 41 -3.48 -4.71 -12.36
CA GLY A 41 -4.84 -4.94 -12.87
C GLY A 41 -4.89 -5.82 -14.13
N ALA A 42 -3.81 -6.53 -14.45
CA ALA A 42 -3.68 -7.41 -15.61
C ALA A 42 -4.08 -8.86 -15.33
N TYR A 43 -4.32 -9.22 -14.06
CA TYR A 43 -4.74 -10.56 -13.65
C TYR A 43 -6.05 -10.97 -14.35
N GLY A 44 -6.04 -12.13 -15.02
CA GLY A 44 -7.14 -12.65 -15.83
C GLY A 44 -7.24 -12.05 -17.23
N ARG A 45 -6.42 -11.05 -17.58
CA ARG A 45 -6.51 -10.31 -18.85
C ARG A 45 -5.46 -10.71 -19.88
N VAL A 46 -4.42 -11.44 -19.48
CA VAL A 46 -3.30 -11.82 -20.35
C VAL A 46 -3.38 -13.32 -20.67
N PRO A 47 -3.87 -13.73 -21.86
CA PRO A 47 -4.07 -15.14 -22.19
C PRO A 47 -2.82 -16.01 -22.05
N GLN A 48 -1.65 -15.44 -22.37
CA GLN A 48 -0.36 -16.11 -22.30
C GLN A 48 0.01 -16.53 -20.87
N LEU A 49 -0.54 -15.85 -19.86
CA LEU A 49 -0.21 -16.07 -18.44
C LEU A 49 -1.24 -16.92 -17.70
N ARG A 50 -2.27 -17.44 -18.38
CA ARG A 50 -3.31 -18.29 -17.76
C ARG A 50 -2.76 -19.51 -17.04
N LYS A 51 -1.66 -20.09 -17.53
CA LYS A 51 -0.99 -21.21 -16.85
C LYS A 51 -0.44 -20.82 -15.48
N VAL A 52 0.15 -19.63 -15.38
CA VAL A 52 0.67 -19.10 -14.10
C VAL A 52 -0.48 -18.83 -13.13
N GLU A 53 -1.56 -18.21 -13.61
CA GLU A 53 -2.77 -17.98 -12.81
C GLU A 53 -3.41 -19.28 -12.32
N ALA A 54 -3.44 -20.32 -13.17
CA ALA A 54 -3.95 -21.64 -12.78
C ALA A 54 -3.11 -22.28 -11.67
N ARG A 55 -1.77 -22.20 -11.77
CA ARG A 55 -0.87 -22.67 -10.71
C ARG A 55 -1.02 -21.87 -9.43
N PHE A 56 -1.15 -20.54 -9.52
CA PHE A 56 -1.41 -19.70 -8.38
C PHE A 56 -2.73 -20.09 -7.68
N LYS A 57 -3.82 -20.29 -8.44
CA LYS A 57 -5.09 -20.78 -7.90
C LYS A 57 -4.94 -22.15 -7.22
N GLN A 58 -4.10 -23.03 -7.75
CA GLN A 58 -3.81 -24.31 -7.12
C GLN A 58 -3.12 -24.12 -5.75
N LEU A 59 -2.12 -23.23 -5.66
CA LEU A 59 -1.47 -22.90 -4.38
C LEU A 59 -2.48 -22.37 -3.35
N VAL A 60 -3.32 -21.42 -3.78
CA VAL A 60 -4.39 -20.84 -2.94
C VAL A 60 -5.38 -21.91 -2.46
N SER A 61 -5.79 -22.84 -3.33
CA SER A 61 -6.77 -23.89 -3.00
C SER A 61 -6.34 -24.80 -1.84
N THR A 62 -5.03 -24.89 -1.57
CA THR A 62 -4.51 -25.66 -0.42
C THR A 62 -4.76 -24.98 0.93
N ALA A 63 -5.00 -23.67 0.94
CA ALA A 63 -5.20 -22.82 2.12
C ALA A 63 -4.12 -22.97 3.22
N ARG A 64 -2.89 -23.30 2.80
CA ARG A 64 -1.73 -23.53 3.67
C ARG A 64 -0.53 -22.64 3.33
N ASP A 65 -0.57 -21.97 2.19
CA ASP A 65 0.51 -21.11 1.73
C ASP A 65 0.19 -19.64 2.07
N ALA A 66 0.89 -19.09 3.07
CA ALA A 66 0.63 -17.75 3.59
C ALA A 66 0.88 -16.64 2.54
N ASP A 67 1.92 -16.77 1.72
CA ASP A 67 2.19 -15.79 0.66
C ASP A 67 1.16 -15.88 -0.48
N ALA A 68 0.73 -17.10 -0.85
CA ALA A 68 -0.34 -17.28 -1.83
C ALA A 68 -1.67 -16.67 -1.35
N LEU A 69 -2.04 -16.92 -0.09
CA LEU A 69 -3.20 -16.32 0.55
C LEU A 69 -3.09 -14.79 0.67
N THR A 70 -1.87 -14.27 0.82
CA THR A 70 -1.62 -12.83 0.79
C THR A 70 -1.95 -12.23 -0.57
N VAL A 71 -1.53 -12.86 -1.66
CA VAL A 71 -1.85 -12.41 -3.03
C VAL A 71 -3.33 -12.57 -3.34
N GLU A 72 -3.97 -13.63 -2.84
CA GLU A 72 -5.42 -13.77 -2.94
C GLU A 72 -6.13 -12.62 -2.22
N GLY A 73 -5.69 -12.27 -1.01
CA GLY A 73 -6.19 -11.11 -0.28
C GLY A 73 -6.02 -9.79 -1.03
N GLU A 74 -4.85 -9.55 -1.63
CA GLU A 74 -4.61 -8.39 -2.51
C GLU A 74 -5.56 -8.40 -3.73
N LEU A 75 -5.76 -9.55 -4.38
CA LEU A 75 -6.67 -9.67 -5.52
C LEU A 75 -8.12 -9.37 -5.13
N LEU A 76 -8.58 -9.89 -4.00
CA LEU A 76 -9.93 -9.63 -3.48
C LEU A 76 -10.11 -8.16 -3.11
N TYR A 77 -9.07 -7.51 -2.56
CA TYR A 77 -9.08 -6.09 -2.28
C TYR A 77 -9.24 -5.25 -3.56
N GLU A 78 -8.45 -5.55 -4.60
CA GLU A 78 -8.54 -4.85 -5.90
C GLU A 78 -9.89 -5.07 -6.59
N GLN A 79 -10.55 -6.20 -6.34
CA GLN A 79 -11.91 -6.48 -6.81
C GLN A 79 -13.02 -5.81 -5.97
N GLY A 80 -12.68 -5.10 -4.89
CA GLY A 80 -13.65 -4.50 -3.97
C GLY A 80 -14.28 -5.48 -2.97
N ASN A 81 -13.84 -6.73 -2.96
CA ASN A 81 -14.35 -7.79 -2.07
C ASN A 81 -13.64 -7.74 -0.70
N TYR A 82 -13.76 -6.61 0.00
CA TYR A 82 -12.95 -6.31 1.19
C TYR A 82 -13.13 -7.30 2.35
N GLU A 83 -14.34 -7.76 2.63
CA GLU A 83 -14.57 -8.76 3.68
C GLU A 83 -13.95 -10.13 3.34
N ALA A 84 -13.96 -10.51 2.06
CA ALA A 84 -13.29 -11.72 1.61
C ALA A 84 -11.77 -11.56 1.70
N ALA A 85 -11.24 -10.39 1.34
CA ALA A 85 -9.83 -10.06 1.49
C ALA A 85 -9.39 -10.20 2.97
N ILE A 86 -10.14 -9.63 3.91
CA ILE A 86 -9.85 -9.76 5.35
C ILE A 86 -9.81 -11.23 5.77
N ARG A 87 -10.75 -12.07 5.32
CA ARG A 87 -10.75 -13.51 5.66
C ARG A 87 -9.52 -14.23 5.12
N ALA A 88 -9.15 -13.99 3.86
CA ALA A 88 -7.97 -14.60 3.24
C ALA A 88 -6.67 -14.16 3.95
N LEU A 89 -6.55 -12.87 4.27
CA LEU A 89 -5.38 -12.29 4.95
C LEU A 89 -5.26 -12.75 6.41
N ARG A 90 -6.38 -12.85 7.14
CA ARG A 90 -6.39 -13.47 8.47
C ARG A 90 -5.95 -14.92 8.41
N ARG A 91 -6.41 -15.67 7.40
CA ARG A 91 -5.98 -17.05 7.20
C ARG A 91 -4.49 -17.14 6.89
N ALA A 92 -3.94 -16.25 6.08
CA ALA A 92 -2.51 -16.15 5.80
C ALA A 92 -1.70 -15.97 7.10
N LEU A 93 -2.12 -15.05 7.96
CA LEU A 93 -1.49 -14.80 9.26
C LEU A 93 -1.58 -15.99 10.22
N GLN A 94 -2.65 -16.79 10.14
CA GLN A 94 -2.83 -18.00 10.96
C GLN A 94 -1.96 -19.17 10.52
N VAL A 95 -1.75 -19.35 9.21
CA VAL A 95 -0.94 -20.45 8.66
C VAL A 95 0.51 -20.07 8.44
N GLY A 96 0.83 -18.78 8.61
CA GLY A 96 2.19 -18.26 8.46
C GLY A 96 3.18 -18.99 9.34
N THR A 97 4.23 -19.53 8.71
CA THR A 97 5.41 -20.04 9.37
C THR A 97 6.40 -18.89 9.61
N PRO A 98 7.55 -19.12 10.30
CA PRO A 98 8.60 -18.11 10.41
C PRO A 98 9.08 -17.56 9.05
N ASP A 99 8.94 -18.33 7.98
CA ASP A 99 9.30 -17.97 6.60
C ASP A 99 8.19 -17.21 5.85
N PHE A 100 7.23 -16.60 6.57
CA PHE A 100 6.18 -15.79 5.95
C PHE A 100 6.76 -14.46 5.42
N GLU A 101 7.36 -14.52 4.23
CA GLU A 101 8.06 -13.40 3.59
C GLU A 101 7.17 -12.15 3.47
N TRP A 102 5.89 -12.32 3.13
CA TRP A 102 4.98 -11.19 2.87
C TRP A 102 4.12 -10.79 4.06
N LYS A 103 4.50 -11.19 5.29
CA LYS A 103 3.73 -10.89 6.52
C LYS A 103 3.32 -9.42 6.66
N HIS A 104 4.27 -8.49 6.54
CA HIS A 104 3.98 -7.05 6.70
C HIS A 104 3.08 -6.51 5.58
N SER A 105 3.25 -7.02 4.35
CA SER A 105 2.35 -6.68 3.24
C SER A 105 0.94 -7.22 3.46
N CYS A 106 0.82 -8.44 3.99
CA CYS A 106 -0.45 -9.04 4.35
C CYS A 106 -1.18 -8.19 5.39
N GLN A 107 -0.47 -7.77 6.44
CA GLN A 107 -1.01 -6.87 7.47
C GLN A 107 -1.40 -5.52 6.88
N LEU A 108 -0.60 -4.93 6.00
CA LEU A 108 -0.95 -3.67 5.33
C LEU A 108 -2.24 -3.81 4.52
N CYS A 109 -2.33 -4.85 3.67
CA CYS A 109 -3.52 -5.08 2.86
C CYS A 109 -4.76 -5.32 3.74
N MET A 110 -4.58 -5.97 4.90
CA MET A 110 -5.65 -6.20 5.86
C MET A 110 -6.09 -4.88 6.48
N GLY A 111 -5.15 -4.02 6.90
CA GLY A 111 -5.42 -2.67 7.39
C GLY A 111 -6.21 -1.84 6.38
N LYS A 112 -5.76 -1.79 5.12
CA LYS A 112 -6.50 -1.12 4.03
C LYS A 112 -7.92 -1.65 3.85
N SER A 113 -8.10 -2.98 3.94
CA SER A 113 -9.42 -3.61 3.82
C SER A 113 -10.33 -3.28 5.01
N LEU A 114 -9.77 -3.22 6.23
CA LEU A 114 -10.49 -2.82 7.44
C LEU A 114 -10.97 -1.35 7.36
N VAL A 115 -10.14 -0.45 6.85
CA VAL A 115 -10.56 0.95 6.56
C VAL A 115 -11.75 0.98 5.61
N LYS A 116 -11.72 0.19 4.52
CA LYS A 116 -12.81 0.13 3.53
C LYS A 116 -14.10 -0.51 4.06
N THR A 117 -14.04 -1.23 5.18
CA THR A 117 -15.19 -1.85 5.86
C THR A 117 -15.61 -1.08 7.13
N ASN A 118 -15.13 0.16 7.30
CA ASN A 118 -15.38 1.03 8.45
C ASN A 118 -14.94 0.46 9.81
N LYS A 119 -14.04 -0.53 9.82
CA LYS A 119 -13.43 -1.08 11.05
C LYS A 119 -12.20 -0.25 11.42
N HIS A 120 -12.40 1.04 11.63
CA HIS A 120 -11.32 2.05 11.74
C HIS A 120 -10.37 1.81 12.92
N GLU A 121 -10.89 1.43 14.08
CA GLU A 121 -10.05 1.15 15.26
C GLU A 121 -9.16 -0.08 15.07
N GLU A 122 -9.71 -1.18 14.53
CA GLU A 122 -8.91 -2.38 14.22
C GLU A 122 -7.85 -2.08 13.16
N ALA A 123 -8.21 -1.29 12.14
CA ALA A 123 -7.27 -0.84 11.13
C ALA A 123 -6.15 0.02 11.73
N ARG A 124 -6.50 0.97 12.59
CA ARG A 124 -5.56 1.89 13.23
C ARG A 124 -4.52 1.14 14.04
N VAL A 125 -4.93 0.26 14.96
CA VAL A 125 -4.00 -0.51 15.80
C VAL A 125 -3.04 -1.34 14.94
N LEU A 126 -3.56 -1.97 13.89
CA LEU A 126 -2.74 -2.77 12.99
C LEU A 126 -1.72 -1.90 12.22
N LEU A 127 -2.15 -0.76 11.68
CA LEU A 127 -1.29 0.13 10.93
C LEU A 127 -0.26 0.83 11.84
N GLU A 128 -0.62 1.19 13.08
CA GLU A 128 0.31 1.73 14.08
C GLU A 128 1.42 0.72 14.40
N SER A 129 1.08 -0.57 14.52
CA SER A 129 2.09 -1.62 14.71
C SER A 129 3.08 -1.72 13.55
N LEU A 130 2.62 -1.49 12.31
CA LEU A 130 3.46 -1.49 11.12
C LEU A 130 4.30 -0.22 11.00
N SER A 131 3.73 0.94 11.34
CA SER A 131 4.45 2.21 11.43
C SER A 131 5.59 2.12 12.46
N GLY A 132 5.34 1.48 13.61
CA GLY A 132 6.34 1.29 14.67
C GLY A 132 7.58 0.49 14.26
N ILE A 133 7.49 -0.36 13.22
CA ILE A 133 8.64 -1.07 12.65
C ILE A 133 9.22 -0.38 11.40
N GLY A 134 8.77 0.84 11.08
CA GLY A 134 9.26 1.64 9.96
C GLY A 134 8.65 1.30 8.60
N PHE A 135 7.49 0.63 8.56
CA PHE A 135 6.82 0.31 7.29
C PHE A 135 6.09 1.53 6.74
N VAL A 136 6.75 2.28 5.86
CA VAL A 136 6.36 3.61 5.34
C VAL A 136 4.93 3.64 4.80
N GLU A 137 4.49 2.58 4.11
CA GLU A 137 3.12 2.50 3.58
C GLU A 137 2.05 2.52 4.67
N ALA A 138 2.36 2.09 5.90
CA ALA A 138 1.44 2.17 7.01
C ALA A 138 1.22 3.62 7.47
N ASP A 139 2.27 4.43 7.51
CA ASP A 139 2.16 5.87 7.83
C ASP A 139 1.29 6.61 6.80
N VAL A 140 1.39 6.24 5.52
CA VAL A 140 0.52 6.80 4.48
C VAL A 140 -0.96 6.49 4.75
N GLU A 141 -1.27 5.25 5.11
CA GLU A 141 -2.65 4.84 5.36
C GLU A 141 -3.19 5.39 6.71
N LEU A 142 -2.34 5.50 7.75
CA LEU A 142 -2.69 6.19 9.00
C LEU A 142 -2.97 7.66 8.78
N GLY A 143 -2.13 8.35 8.02
CA GLY A 143 -2.30 9.75 7.67
C GLY A 143 -3.67 10.01 7.01
N LYS A 144 -4.06 9.18 6.06
CA LYS A 144 -5.38 9.27 5.42
C LYS A 144 -6.53 8.94 6.37
N LEU A 145 -6.37 7.91 7.20
CA LEU A 145 -7.39 7.47 8.15
C LEU A 145 -7.67 8.54 9.22
N LEU A 146 -6.63 9.21 9.71
CA LEU A 146 -6.71 10.16 10.82
C LEU A 146 -7.04 11.59 10.37
N ARG A 147 -7.00 11.91 9.08
CA ARG A 147 -7.20 13.27 8.56
C ARG A 147 -8.47 13.96 9.08
N VAL A 148 -9.54 13.20 9.31
CA VAL A 148 -10.81 13.74 9.81
C VAL A 148 -10.88 13.77 11.34
N SER A 149 -10.34 12.76 12.02
CA SER A 149 -10.47 12.60 13.47
C SER A 149 -9.37 13.30 14.28
N ASP A 150 -8.15 13.31 13.76
CA ASP A 150 -6.96 13.87 14.41
C ASP A 150 -5.98 14.37 13.33
N LYS A 151 -6.15 15.64 12.94
CA LYS A 151 -5.32 16.30 11.91
C LYS A 151 -3.84 16.39 12.30
N ASP A 152 -3.54 16.49 13.59
CA ASP A 152 -2.15 16.58 14.08
C ASP A 152 -1.44 15.23 14.02
N ALA A 153 -2.13 14.14 14.38
CA ALA A 153 -1.61 12.80 14.15
C ALA A 153 -1.49 12.48 12.65
N ALA A 154 -2.46 12.90 11.84
CA ALA A 154 -2.42 12.73 10.39
C ALA A 154 -1.18 13.40 9.78
N GLU A 155 -0.90 14.66 10.14
CA GLU A 155 0.30 15.37 9.69
C GLU A 155 1.59 14.67 10.09
N ARG A 156 1.70 14.20 11.34
CA ARG A 156 2.90 13.50 11.81
C ARG A 156 3.19 12.24 10.98
N HIS A 157 2.17 11.41 10.73
CA HIS A 157 2.36 10.21 9.90
C HIS A 157 2.67 10.56 8.44
N LEU A 158 1.96 11.52 7.84
CA LEU A 158 2.22 11.93 6.45
C LEU A 158 3.61 12.56 6.28
N PHE A 159 4.10 13.30 7.26
CA PHE A 159 5.44 13.86 7.27
C PHE A 159 6.52 12.77 7.37
N THR A 160 6.32 11.77 8.24
CA THR A 160 7.18 10.59 8.32
C THR A 160 7.22 9.86 6.99
N ALA A 161 6.06 9.65 6.35
CA ALA A 161 6.00 9.00 5.05
C ALA A 161 6.73 9.81 3.96
N ALA A 162 6.48 11.13 3.90
CA ALA A 162 7.13 12.03 2.96
C ALA A 162 8.65 12.01 3.08
N SER A 163 9.15 12.09 4.32
CA SER A 163 10.57 12.07 4.64
C SER A 163 11.24 10.75 4.28
N ASN A 164 10.49 9.64 4.26
CA ASN A 164 10.97 8.30 3.92
C ASN A 164 10.73 7.92 2.44
N GLY A 165 10.58 8.90 1.55
CA GLY A 165 10.57 8.69 0.10
C GLY A 165 9.19 8.71 -0.56
N ARG A 166 8.11 8.94 0.20
CA ARG A 166 6.76 9.20 -0.33
C ARG A 166 6.50 10.68 -0.50
N GLY A 167 7.32 11.37 -1.30
CA GLY A 167 7.23 12.82 -1.52
C GLY A 167 5.86 13.30 -2.02
N ASP A 168 5.06 12.41 -2.61
CA ASP A 168 3.67 12.66 -2.98
C ASP A 168 2.77 12.99 -1.76
N MET A 169 3.19 12.63 -0.53
CA MET A 169 2.48 12.97 0.70
C MET A 169 2.58 14.46 1.07
N PHE A 170 3.54 15.20 0.53
CA PHE A 170 3.59 16.66 0.73
C PHE A 170 2.36 17.37 0.15
N SER A 171 1.73 16.84 -0.90
CA SER A 171 0.45 17.36 -1.39
C SER A 171 -0.65 17.24 -0.33
N LEU A 172 -0.74 16.08 0.34
CA LEU A 172 -1.73 15.87 1.39
C LEU A 172 -1.45 16.74 2.63
N LEU A 173 -0.18 16.93 3.00
CA LEU A 173 0.20 17.87 4.05
C LEU A 173 -0.22 19.31 3.73
N SER A 174 -0.02 19.74 2.48
CA SER A 174 -0.49 21.03 2.00
C SER A 174 -2.00 21.18 2.14
N GLU A 175 -2.77 20.16 1.76
CA GLU A 175 -4.23 20.17 1.90
C GLU A 175 -4.68 20.25 3.38
N ILE A 176 -4.09 19.46 4.28
CA ILE A 176 -4.46 19.50 5.71
C ILE A 176 -4.18 20.89 6.30
N ALA A 177 -3.08 21.53 5.89
CA ALA A 177 -2.75 22.87 6.32
C ALA A 177 -3.77 23.91 5.84
N LEU A 178 -4.25 23.80 4.60
CA LEU A 178 -5.33 24.64 4.10
C LEU A 178 -6.63 24.42 4.88
N GLU A 179 -6.95 23.18 5.24
CA GLU A 179 -8.11 22.86 6.09
C GLU A 179 -7.97 23.51 7.48
N LYS A 180 -6.79 23.41 8.13
CA LYS A 180 -6.53 24.05 9.42
C LYS A 180 -6.61 25.58 9.34
N ALA A 181 -6.13 26.17 8.26
CA ALA A 181 -6.27 27.61 8.00
C ALA A 181 -7.74 28.05 7.82
N ALA A 182 -8.57 27.19 7.22
CA ALA A 182 -10.00 27.43 7.07
C ALA A 182 -10.76 27.33 8.39
N ASP A 183 -10.35 26.40 9.26
CA ASP A 183 -10.94 26.21 10.60
C ASP A 183 -10.55 27.34 11.57
N SER A 184 -9.39 27.98 11.37
CA SER A 184 -8.84 29.07 12.19
C SER A 184 -9.49 30.43 11.90
N LYS A 185 -10.81 30.56 12.08
CA LYS A 185 -11.58 31.75 11.67
C LYS A 185 -11.22 33.03 12.44
N ASP A 186 -10.92 32.93 13.73
CA ASP A 186 -10.71 34.08 14.61
C ASP A 186 -9.22 34.35 14.94
N ASP A 187 -8.34 33.38 14.67
CA ASP A 187 -6.90 33.51 14.89
C ASP A 187 -6.16 33.77 13.57
N LYS A 188 -5.96 35.06 13.29
CA LYS A 188 -5.26 35.51 12.09
C LYS A 188 -3.80 35.03 12.03
N ALA A 189 -3.12 34.93 13.17
CA ALA A 189 -1.71 34.55 13.22
C ALA A 189 -1.55 33.07 12.87
N SER A 190 -2.32 32.18 13.52
CA SER A 190 -2.32 30.75 13.21
C SER A 190 -2.77 30.49 11.77
N LYS A 191 -3.76 31.22 11.28
CA LYS A 191 -4.20 31.11 9.88
C LYS A 191 -3.10 31.48 8.89
N GLU A 192 -2.39 32.58 9.11
CA GLU A 192 -1.26 32.98 8.25
C GLU A 192 -0.13 31.95 8.29
N GLU A 193 0.15 31.37 9.46
CA GLU A 193 1.14 30.31 9.61
C GLU A 193 0.77 29.09 8.77
N PHE A 194 -0.44 28.54 8.94
CA PHE A 194 -0.90 27.38 8.18
C PHE A 194 -0.88 27.62 6.66
N LEU A 195 -1.22 28.82 6.20
CA LEU A 195 -1.15 29.17 4.77
C LEU A 195 0.28 29.20 4.23
N ARG A 196 1.25 29.71 5.01
CA ARG A 196 2.68 29.68 4.61
C ARG A 196 3.15 28.25 4.47
N TRP A 197 2.83 27.46 5.47
CA TRP A 197 3.16 26.06 5.57
C TRP A 197 2.54 25.26 4.40
N ALA A 198 1.25 25.48 4.10
CA ALA A 198 0.58 24.92 2.91
C ALA A 198 1.36 25.18 1.61
N LYS A 199 1.87 26.41 1.43
CA LYS A 199 2.67 26.79 0.27
C LYS A 199 4.01 26.07 0.23
N GLU A 200 4.71 25.94 1.37
CA GLU A 200 5.99 25.24 1.42
C GLU A 200 5.84 23.74 1.12
N TRP A 201 4.82 23.07 1.67
CA TRP A 201 4.54 21.68 1.31
C TRP A 201 4.15 21.53 -0.16
N SER A 202 3.36 22.46 -0.71
CA SER A 202 3.01 22.43 -2.13
C SER A 202 4.25 22.56 -3.03
N LYS A 203 5.27 23.33 -2.65
CA LYS A 203 6.54 23.37 -3.38
C LYS A 203 7.24 22.01 -3.29
N LEU A 204 7.37 21.44 -2.08
CA LEU A 204 8.04 20.15 -1.83
C LEU A 204 7.39 18.98 -2.57
N ALA A 205 6.09 19.08 -2.84
CA ALA A 205 5.38 18.12 -3.66
C ALA A 205 5.69 18.23 -5.16
N ASP A 206 6.12 19.40 -5.65
CA ASP A 206 6.40 19.61 -7.07
C ASP A 206 7.83 19.16 -7.43
N PRO A 207 7.97 18.06 -8.21
CA PRO A 207 9.28 17.54 -8.59
C PRO A 207 10.05 18.46 -9.56
N ARG A 208 9.43 19.53 -10.07
CA ARG A 208 10.04 20.53 -10.96
C ARG A 208 10.60 21.73 -10.22
N THR A 209 10.33 21.87 -8.93
CA THR A 209 10.87 22.96 -8.12
C THR A 209 12.37 22.74 -7.94
N GLU A 210 13.19 23.66 -8.45
CA GLU A 210 14.62 23.71 -8.13
C GLU A 210 14.81 24.30 -6.72
N TYR A 211 15.64 23.66 -5.91
CA TYR A 211 15.96 24.03 -4.52
C TYR A 211 17.41 24.45 -4.39
#